data_AF-A0A2D8ETN1-F1
#
_entry.id   AF-A0A2D8ETN1-F1
#
_cell.length_a   1.000
_cell.length_b   1.000
_cell.length_c   1.000
_cell.angle_alpha   90.00
_cell.angle_beta   90.00
_cell.angle_gamma   90.00
#
_symmetry.space_group_name_H-M   'P 1'
#
loop_
_entity.id
_entity.type
_entity.pdbx_description
1 polymer ?
#
loop_
_entity_poly.entity_id
_entity_poly.type
_entity_poly.pdbx_seq_one_letter_code
_entity_poly.pdbx_strand_id
1 'polypeptide(L)'
;MASKQSTTSVSTNDAQLPALSSLASQGALSRQPDNENFLLQDRFFFQMPRIPKFTYFVQSVSIPPYQYSSVEQPTRFVPIKRPGKNITFDELTVQFILDEDLQTYFELYNWMNTLQTVADYDDVDEIEKQYGSASCMVLNSAMKPQFQFRFYNLFPTSLGGFEFNSAITDQEGILTEATFSYSHFELESL
;
A
#
# COMPACT_ATOMS: atom_id res chain seq x y z
N MET A 1 -65.74 -14.17 -26.34
CA MET A 1 -65.03 -12.90 -26.63
C MET A 1 -63.79 -12.85 -25.74
N ALA A 2 -62.61 -12.87 -26.35
CA ALA A 2 -61.33 -13.07 -25.68
C ALA A 2 -60.85 -11.82 -24.93
N SER A 3 -60.44 -12.00 -23.68
CA SER A 3 -59.77 -11.00 -22.85
C SER A 3 -58.33 -10.80 -23.33
N LYS A 4 -58.01 -9.61 -23.84
CA LYS A 4 -56.65 -9.25 -24.25
C LYS A 4 -55.76 -9.08 -23.01
N GLN A 5 -54.72 -9.89 -22.93
CA GLN A 5 -53.59 -9.67 -22.01
C GLN A 5 -52.89 -8.36 -22.40
N SER A 6 -52.75 -7.44 -21.44
CA SER A 6 -51.89 -6.27 -21.59
C SER A 6 -50.44 -6.72 -21.41
N THR A 7 -49.71 -6.86 -22.50
CA THR A 7 -48.25 -6.92 -22.49
C THR A 7 -47.72 -5.59 -21.94
N THR A 8 -47.32 -5.59 -20.67
CA THR A 8 -46.45 -4.55 -20.10
C THR A 8 -45.11 -4.63 -20.81
N SER A 9 -44.89 -3.77 -21.80
CA SER A 9 -43.59 -3.56 -22.41
C SER A 9 -42.69 -2.87 -21.37
N VAL A 10 -42.01 -3.67 -20.55
CA VAL A 10 -40.85 -3.21 -19.78
C VAL A 10 -39.83 -2.72 -20.80
N SER A 11 -39.48 -1.45 -20.71
CA SER A 11 -38.51 -0.81 -21.59
C SER A 11 -37.22 -1.62 -21.62
N THR A 12 -36.73 -1.86 -22.83
CA THR A 12 -35.55 -2.65 -23.19
C THR A 12 -34.21 -2.06 -22.69
N ASN A 13 -34.22 -1.30 -21.59
CA ASN A 13 -33.01 -0.73 -20.99
C ASN A 13 -32.39 -1.64 -19.92
N ASP A 14 -33.14 -2.61 -19.38
CA ASP A 14 -32.58 -3.62 -18.46
C ASP A 14 -31.62 -4.61 -19.16
N ALA A 15 -31.64 -4.65 -20.50
CA ALA A 15 -30.70 -5.46 -21.29
C ALA A 15 -29.25 -4.94 -21.26
N GLN A 16 -28.99 -3.76 -20.70
CA GLN A 16 -27.64 -3.17 -20.65
C GLN A 16 -26.82 -3.55 -19.41
N LEU A 17 -27.39 -4.29 -18.44
CA LEU A 17 -26.67 -4.75 -17.26
C LEU A 17 -26.75 -6.29 -17.12
N PRO A 18 -26.12 -7.03 -18.05
CA PRO A 18 -26.23 -8.49 -18.11
C PRO A 18 -25.84 -9.20 -16.79
N ALA A 19 -24.96 -8.59 -15.99
CA ALA A 19 -24.48 -9.13 -14.72
C ALA A 19 -25.53 -9.11 -13.58
N LEU A 20 -26.52 -8.21 -13.61
CA LEU A 20 -27.56 -8.16 -12.57
C LEU A 20 -28.55 -9.33 -12.69
N SER A 21 -28.80 -9.80 -13.91
CA SER A 21 -29.68 -10.95 -14.16
C SER A 21 -29.08 -12.28 -13.67
N SER A 22 -27.75 -12.43 -13.68
CA SER A 22 -27.07 -13.64 -13.20
C SER A 22 -26.96 -13.69 -11.67
N LEU A 23 -26.90 -12.54 -11.00
CA LEU A 23 -26.90 -12.43 -9.53
C LEU A 23 -28.18 -12.96 -8.87
N ALA A 24 -29.32 -12.87 -9.56
CA ALA A 24 -30.60 -13.43 -9.10
C ALA A 24 -30.68 -14.97 -9.22
N SER A 25 -29.82 -15.57 -10.05
CA SER A 25 -29.77 -17.02 -10.29
C SER A 25 -28.76 -17.76 -9.40
N GLN A 26 -27.84 -17.03 -8.77
CA GLN A 26 -26.85 -17.58 -7.85
C GLN A 26 -27.43 -17.74 -6.44
N GLY A 27 -27.25 -18.92 -5.85
CA GLY A 27 -27.68 -19.20 -4.47
C GLY A 27 -26.98 -18.28 -3.46
N ALA A 28 -27.62 -18.04 -2.32
CA ALA A 28 -27.07 -17.14 -1.28
C ALA A 28 -25.67 -17.58 -0.79
N LEU A 29 -25.41 -18.89 -0.76
CA LEU A 29 -24.12 -19.47 -0.37
C LEU A 29 -22.98 -19.17 -1.36
N SER A 30 -23.28 -19.07 -2.67
CA SER A 30 -22.24 -18.74 -3.68
C SER A 30 -21.92 -17.24 -3.76
N ARG A 31 -22.58 -16.42 -2.93
CA ARG A 31 -22.37 -14.96 -2.85
C ARG A 31 -21.59 -14.54 -1.61
N GLN A 32 -21.40 -15.47 -0.68
CA GLN A 32 -20.69 -15.20 0.58
C GLN A 32 -19.18 -15.42 0.39
N PRO A 33 -18.31 -14.60 1.00
CA PRO A 33 -16.89 -14.91 1.11
C PRO A 33 -16.66 -16.23 1.84
N ASP A 34 -15.70 -17.03 1.37
CA ASP A 34 -15.34 -18.32 2.00
C ASP A 34 -14.79 -18.15 3.44
N ASN A 35 -14.25 -16.97 3.76
CA ASN A 35 -13.76 -16.62 5.08
C ASN A 35 -14.44 -15.33 5.58
N GLU A 36 -15.21 -15.45 6.66
CA GLU A 36 -15.89 -14.32 7.31
C GLU A 36 -14.98 -13.52 8.26
N ASN A 37 -13.79 -14.04 8.56
CA ASN A 37 -12.85 -13.35 9.45
C ASN A 37 -12.30 -12.10 8.77
N PHE A 38 -12.44 -10.96 9.43
CA PHE A 38 -11.82 -9.72 9.01
C PHE A 38 -10.32 -9.71 9.32
N LEU A 39 -9.57 -8.94 8.54
CA LEU A 39 -8.16 -8.72 8.78
C LEU A 39 -7.96 -7.80 9.98
N LEU A 40 -6.97 -8.11 10.81
CA LEU A 40 -6.59 -7.30 11.96
C LEU A 40 -5.34 -6.47 11.65
N GLN A 41 -5.35 -5.20 12.05
CA GLN A 41 -4.28 -4.24 11.74
C GLN A 41 -2.97 -4.48 12.51
N ASP A 42 -3.04 -5.12 13.67
CA ASP A 42 -1.90 -5.40 14.57
C ASP A 42 -1.02 -6.56 14.08
N ARG A 43 -1.50 -7.33 13.10
CA ARG A 43 -0.89 -8.60 12.68
C ARG A 43 -0.16 -8.45 11.37
N PHE A 44 0.96 -7.74 11.43
CA PHE A 44 1.87 -7.60 10.31
C PHE A 44 3.32 -7.88 10.72
N PHE A 45 4.14 -8.23 9.74
CA PHE A 45 5.57 -8.35 9.88
C PHE A 45 6.23 -7.59 8.74
N PHE A 46 6.95 -6.53 9.07
CA PHE A 46 7.71 -5.75 8.10
C PHE A 46 9.17 -6.21 8.11
N GLN A 47 9.76 -6.34 6.93
CA GLN A 47 11.18 -6.65 6.79
C GLN A 47 11.85 -5.79 5.72
N MET A 48 13.00 -5.21 6.07
CA MET A 48 13.91 -4.57 5.14
C MET A 48 15.34 -5.09 5.37
N PRO A 49 15.88 -5.97 4.51
CA PRO A 49 17.18 -6.62 4.74
C PRO A 49 18.36 -5.65 4.86
N ARG A 50 18.24 -4.48 4.23
CA ARG A 50 19.29 -3.45 4.22
C ARG A 50 19.47 -2.76 5.57
N ILE A 51 18.35 -2.52 6.28
CA ILE A 51 18.31 -1.78 7.54
C ILE A 51 17.64 -2.63 8.64
N PRO A 52 18.31 -3.71 9.09
CA PRO A 52 17.72 -4.65 10.02
C PRO A 52 17.45 -4.05 11.41
N LYS A 53 18.23 -3.06 11.85
CA LYS A 53 18.01 -2.43 13.17
C LYS A 53 16.74 -1.59 13.14
N PHE A 54 16.56 -0.81 12.08
CA PHE A 54 15.33 -0.08 11.82
C PHE A 54 14.11 -1.00 11.77
N THR A 55 14.22 -2.09 11.02
CA THR A 55 13.12 -3.05 10.82
C THR A 55 12.54 -3.57 12.14
N TYR A 56 13.39 -3.80 13.14
CA TYR A 56 12.97 -4.32 14.44
C TYR A 56 12.07 -3.36 15.24
N PHE A 57 12.25 -2.05 15.08
CA PHE A 57 11.53 -1.03 15.84
C PHE A 57 10.33 -0.42 15.09
N VAL A 58 9.94 -1.01 13.96
CA VAL A 58 8.75 -0.57 13.21
C VAL A 58 7.49 -0.89 14.00
N GLN A 59 6.64 0.12 14.20
CA GLN A 59 5.37 0.01 14.93
C GLN A 59 4.16 0.08 14.00
N SER A 60 4.26 0.81 12.90
CA SER A 60 3.17 0.95 11.93
C SER A 60 3.72 1.12 10.53
N VAL A 61 3.03 0.54 9.55
CA VAL A 61 3.36 0.67 8.12
C VAL A 61 2.08 1.07 7.40
N SER A 62 2.13 2.22 6.71
CA SER A 62 1.03 2.68 5.87
C SER A 62 1.25 2.20 4.45
N ILE A 63 0.43 1.25 3.99
CA ILE A 63 0.49 0.76 2.61
C ILE A 63 -0.08 1.83 1.67
N PRO A 64 0.70 2.28 0.67
CA PRO A 64 0.28 3.32 -0.26
C PRO A 64 -0.88 2.87 -1.17
N PRO A 65 -1.74 3.82 -1.59
CA PRO A 65 -2.82 3.53 -2.52
C PRO A 65 -2.30 3.16 -3.92
N TYR A 66 -3.02 2.25 -4.58
CA TYR A 66 -2.79 1.90 -5.98
C TYR A 66 -3.80 2.63 -6.85
N GLN A 67 -3.34 3.63 -7.62
CA GLN A 67 -4.25 4.50 -8.38
C GLN A 67 -3.94 4.48 -9.88
N TYR A 68 -5.02 4.56 -10.67
CA TYR A 68 -4.96 4.63 -12.12
C TYR A 68 -5.42 5.99 -12.61
N SER A 69 -4.64 6.59 -13.51
CA SER A 69 -5.09 7.79 -14.21
C SER A 69 -6.25 7.45 -15.15
N SER A 70 -7.29 8.28 -15.20
CA SER A 70 -8.36 8.16 -16.21
C SER A 70 -8.17 9.18 -17.32
N VAL A 71 -8.43 8.79 -18.56
CA VAL A 71 -8.38 9.67 -19.73
C VAL A 71 -9.79 9.87 -20.25
N GLU A 72 -10.19 11.13 -20.41
CA GLU A 72 -11.50 11.48 -20.94
C GLU A 72 -11.44 11.58 -22.47
N GLN A 73 -12.24 10.77 -23.16
CA GLN A 73 -12.42 10.90 -24.60
C GLN A 73 -13.53 11.93 -24.85
N PRO A 74 -13.23 13.09 -25.48
CA PRO A 74 -14.24 14.09 -25.76
C PRO A 74 -15.25 13.53 -26.77
N THR A 75 -16.54 13.65 -26.44
CA THR A 75 -17.64 13.38 -27.35
C THR A 75 -18.52 14.62 -27.44
N ARG A 76 -19.49 14.66 -28.35
CA ARG A 76 -20.46 15.78 -28.42
C ARG A 76 -21.42 15.84 -27.21
N PHE A 77 -21.39 14.83 -26.35
CA PHE A 77 -22.19 14.73 -25.13
C PHE A 77 -21.27 14.61 -23.92
N VAL A 78 -21.72 13.92 -22.85
CA VAL A 78 -20.90 13.61 -21.68
C VAL A 78 -19.62 12.87 -22.12
N PRO A 79 -18.43 13.30 -21.68
CA PRO A 79 -17.18 12.64 -22.02
C PRO A 79 -17.15 11.22 -21.47
N ILE A 80 -16.68 10.27 -22.28
CA ILE A 80 -16.54 8.87 -21.88
C ILE A 80 -15.19 8.72 -21.20
N LYS A 81 -15.19 8.27 -19.94
CA LYS A 81 -13.96 7.98 -19.19
C LYS A 81 -13.40 6.62 -19.62
N ARG A 82 -12.15 6.60 -20.05
CA ARG A 82 -11.38 5.37 -20.30
C ARG A 82 -10.26 5.26 -19.27
N PRO A 83 -9.85 4.04 -18.90
CA PRO A 83 -8.61 3.86 -18.14
C PRO A 83 -7.44 4.43 -18.95
N GLY A 84 -6.57 5.22 -18.31
CA GLY A 84 -5.31 5.72 -18.86
C GLY A 84 -4.27 4.61 -19.08
N LYS A 85 -2.98 4.94 -19.03
CA LYS A 85 -1.90 3.94 -19.10
C LYS A 85 -1.00 3.96 -17.86
N ASN A 86 -0.89 5.12 -17.22
CA ASN A 86 0.05 5.33 -16.14
C ASN A 86 -0.59 4.98 -14.80
N ILE A 87 0.12 4.15 -14.03
CA ILE A 87 -0.14 3.87 -12.62
C ILE A 87 0.74 4.81 -11.82
N THR A 88 0.17 5.47 -10.83
CA THR A 88 0.91 6.28 -9.87
C THR A 88 0.94 5.56 -8.53
N PHE A 89 2.13 5.49 -7.95
CA PHE A 89 2.36 4.95 -6.63
C PHE A 89 2.70 6.10 -5.69
N ASP A 90 1.98 6.20 -4.58
CA ASP A 90 2.33 7.14 -3.51
C ASP A 90 3.46 6.56 -2.64
N GLU A 91 4.01 7.38 -1.76
CA GLU A 91 5.12 6.98 -0.90
C GLU A 91 4.68 5.99 0.20
N LEU A 92 5.59 5.08 0.57
CA LEU A 92 5.43 4.20 1.72
C LEU A 92 5.84 4.96 2.99
N THR A 93 4.93 5.08 3.96
CA THR A 93 5.24 5.68 5.26
C THR A 93 5.39 4.60 6.31
N VAL A 94 6.49 4.64 7.07
CA VAL A 94 6.78 3.69 8.15
C VAL A 94 7.02 4.48 9.44
N GLN A 95 6.26 4.17 10.47
CA GLN A 95 6.43 4.71 11.81
C GLN A 95 7.24 3.74 12.67
N PHE A 96 8.23 4.25 13.36
CA PHE A 96 9.11 3.48 14.21
C PHE A 96 9.37 4.20 15.53
N ILE A 97 9.69 3.42 16.56
CA ILE A 97 10.12 3.95 17.85
C ILE A 97 11.64 4.14 17.83
N LEU A 98 12.11 5.23 18.45
CA LEU A 98 13.54 5.49 18.59
C LEU A 98 14.15 4.65 19.70
N ASP A 99 15.34 4.13 19.41
CA ASP A 99 16.21 3.47 20.37
C ASP A 99 17.02 4.49 21.18
N GLU A 100 17.47 4.13 22.38
CA GLU A 100 18.26 4.99 23.28
C GLU A 100 19.59 5.40 22.63
N ASP A 101 20.25 4.47 21.95
CA ASP A 101 21.50 4.70 21.23
C ASP A 101 21.30 5.36 19.85
N LEU A 102 20.05 5.65 19.46
CA LEU A 102 19.67 6.16 18.14
C LEU A 102 20.20 5.33 16.96
N GLN A 103 20.53 4.05 17.15
CA GLN A 103 21.12 3.22 16.10
C GLN A 103 20.21 3.11 14.87
N THR A 104 18.90 3.01 15.10
CA THR A 104 17.87 3.03 14.06
C THR A 104 17.91 4.31 13.23
N TYR A 105 18.01 5.46 13.90
CA TYR A 105 18.05 6.77 13.24
C TYR A 105 19.34 6.93 12.42
N PHE A 106 20.49 6.54 13.01
CA PHE A 106 21.78 6.57 12.32
C PHE A 106 21.82 5.64 11.10
N GLU A 107 21.21 4.47 11.17
CA GLU A 107 21.16 3.53 10.05
C GLU A 107 20.40 4.14 8.85
N LEU A 108 19.25 4.77 9.10
CA LEU A 108 18.49 5.45 8.05
C LEU A 108 19.21 6.71 7.54
N TYR A 109 19.77 7.51 8.44
CA TYR A 109 20.57 8.69 8.10
C TYR A 109 21.77 8.35 7.22
N ASN A 110 22.52 7.30 7.57
CA ASN A 110 23.65 6.84 6.78
C ASN A 110 23.20 6.37 5.39
N TRP A 111 22.07 5.67 5.29
CA TRP A 111 21.52 5.30 3.99
C TRP A 111 21.15 6.53 3.15
N MET A 112 20.46 7.53 3.72
CA MET A 112 20.18 8.79 3.02
C MET A 112 21.46 9.51 2.58
N ASN A 113 22.53 9.43 3.37
CA ASN A 113 23.85 9.99 3.01
C ASN A 113 24.51 9.25 1.85
N THR A 114 24.27 7.95 1.68
CA THR A 114 24.77 7.20 0.51
C THR A 114 24.05 7.56 -0.81
N LEU A 115 22.86 8.17 -0.73
CA LEU A 115 22.10 8.59 -1.92
C LEU A 115 22.57 9.94 -2.47
N GLN A 116 23.01 10.83 -1.58
CA GLN A 116 23.33 12.23 -1.88
C GLN A 116 24.79 12.44 -2.29
N THR A 117 25.44 11.47 -2.95
CA THR A 117 26.84 11.58 -3.40
C THR A 117 27.07 12.87 -4.20
N VAL A 118 27.66 13.87 -3.56
CA VAL A 118 28.11 15.14 -4.16
C VAL A 118 29.54 15.52 -3.69
N ALA A 119 30.16 14.80 -2.75
CA ALA A 119 31.39 15.28 -2.10
C ALA A 119 32.72 14.72 -2.65
N ASP A 120 32.76 13.49 -3.18
CA ASP A 120 34.00 12.93 -3.73
C ASP A 120 33.70 12.07 -4.96
N TYR A 121 34.41 12.32 -6.05
CA TYR A 121 34.11 11.78 -7.39
C TYR A 121 34.67 10.36 -7.62
N ASP A 122 35.37 9.81 -6.61
CA ASP A 122 36.10 8.55 -6.70
C ASP A 122 35.31 7.32 -6.21
N ASP A 123 34.11 7.48 -5.66
CA ASP A 123 33.23 6.39 -5.18
C ASP A 123 31.96 6.24 -6.06
N VAL A 124 32.15 6.06 -7.37
CA VAL A 124 31.07 5.73 -8.34
C VAL A 124 30.64 4.26 -8.31
N ASP A 125 31.28 3.45 -7.46
CA ASP A 125 30.95 2.04 -7.32
C ASP A 125 29.64 1.87 -6.54
N GLU A 126 28.60 1.60 -7.33
CA GLU A 126 27.37 0.86 -7.03
C GLU A 126 26.10 1.70 -6.81
N ILE A 127 25.57 2.23 -7.92
CA ILE A 127 24.16 2.64 -8.05
C ILE A 127 23.20 1.53 -7.55
N GLU A 128 23.56 0.25 -7.74
CA GLU A 128 22.75 -0.88 -7.24
C GLU A 128 22.74 -0.96 -5.70
N LYS A 129 23.81 -0.52 -5.04
CA LYS A 129 23.86 -0.36 -3.58
C LYS A 129 23.06 0.83 -3.09
N GLN A 130 22.43 1.67 -3.91
CA GLN A 130 21.61 2.78 -3.41
C GLN A 130 20.18 2.33 -3.09
N TYR A 131 19.69 1.34 -3.83
CA TYR A 131 18.33 0.84 -3.70
C TYR A 131 18.21 -0.30 -2.69
N GLY A 132 17.06 -0.39 -2.04
CA GLY A 132 16.67 -1.47 -1.15
C GLY A 132 15.45 -2.22 -1.67
N SER A 133 15.12 -3.31 -0.99
CA SER A 133 13.82 -3.98 -1.12
C SER A 133 13.21 -4.11 0.26
N ALA A 134 11.89 -4.02 0.33
CA ALA A 134 11.14 -4.19 1.56
C ALA A 134 10.00 -5.17 1.32
N SER A 135 9.57 -5.87 2.37
CA SER A 135 8.30 -6.58 2.30
C SER A 135 7.51 -6.47 3.58
N CYS A 136 6.20 -6.37 3.41
CA CYS A 136 5.23 -6.36 4.49
C CYS A 136 4.38 -7.62 4.36
N MET A 137 4.50 -8.52 5.33
CA MET A 137 3.68 -9.72 5.42
C MET A 137 2.49 -9.45 6.32
N VAL A 138 1.32 -9.83 5.83
CA VAL A 138 0.06 -9.75 6.57
C VAL A 138 -0.25 -11.13 7.12
N LEU A 139 -0.50 -11.21 8.43
CA LEU A 139 -0.76 -12.45 9.13
C LEU A 139 -2.25 -12.62 9.40
N ASN A 140 -2.71 -13.86 9.38
CA ASN A 140 -4.09 -14.20 9.69
C ASN A 140 -4.35 -14.28 11.21
N SER A 141 -5.57 -14.66 11.58
CA SER A 141 -5.98 -14.83 12.98
C SER A 141 -5.18 -15.90 13.75
N ALA A 142 -4.46 -16.78 13.05
CA ALA A 142 -3.61 -17.83 13.62
C ALA A 142 -2.11 -17.53 13.50
N MET A 143 -1.72 -16.28 13.24
CA MET A 143 -0.32 -15.84 13.06
C MET A 143 0.42 -16.58 11.93
N LYS A 144 -0.32 -16.99 10.89
CA LYS A 144 0.27 -17.51 9.65
C LYS A 144 0.27 -16.42 8.58
N PRO A 145 1.38 -16.23 7.85
CA PRO A 145 1.42 -15.27 6.76
C PRO A 145 0.45 -15.71 5.65
N GLN A 146 -0.40 -14.78 5.20
CA GLN A 146 -1.40 -15.04 4.16
C GLN A 146 -1.13 -14.23 2.90
N PHE A 147 -0.71 -12.98 3.07
CA PHE A 147 -0.39 -12.08 1.96
C PHE A 147 0.96 -11.43 2.20
N GLN A 148 1.65 -11.12 1.11
CA GLN A 148 2.92 -10.40 1.16
C GLN A 148 2.91 -9.27 0.13
N PHE A 149 3.16 -8.05 0.60
CA PHE A 149 3.50 -6.90 -0.23
C PHE A 149 5.01 -6.84 -0.39
N ARG A 150 5.52 -6.86 -1.62
CA ARG A 150 6.94 -6.71 -1.94
C ARG A 150 7.17 -5.38 -2.63
N PHE A 151 8.07 -4.57 -2.10
CA PHE A 151 8.46 -3.27 -2.64
C PHE A 151 9.83 -3.38 -3.30
N TYR A 152 9.92 -2.91 -4.53
CA TYR A 152 11.13 -2.99 -5.36
C TYR A 152 11.77 -1.62 -5.56
N ASN A 153 13.10 -1.61 -5.54
CA ASN A 153 13.94 -0.42 -5.72
C ASN A 153 13.52 0.74 -4.81
N LEU A 154 13.38 0.42 -3.53
CA LEU A 154 12.92 1.34 -2.50
C LEU A 154 14.09 2.16 -1.94
N PHE A 155 13.87 3.44 -1.65
CA PHE A 155 14.85 4.32 -1.03
C PHE A 155 14.16 5.38 -0.15
N PRO A 156 14.79 5.84 0.94
CA PRO A 156 14.22 6.85 1.84
C PRO A 156 14.16 8.21 1.15
N THR A 157 13.01 8.88 1.24
CA THR A 157 12.81 10.27 0.78
C THR A 157 12.85 11.27 1.91
N SER A 158 12.37 10.90 3.10
CA SER A 158 12.45 11.73 4.29
C SER A 158 12.66 10.93 5.55
N LEU A 159 13.30 11.58 6.52
CA LEU A 159 13.47 11.11 7.89
C LEU A 159 12.81 12.14 8.81
N GLY A 160 11.85 11.68 9.61
CA GLY A 160 11.08 12.51 10.52
C GLY A 160 11.94 13.08 11.64
N GLY A 161 11.61 14.31 12.02
CA GLY A 161 12.17 14.93 13.22
C GLY A 161 11.57 14.32 14.49
N PHE A 162 12.18 14.67 15.62
CA PHE A 162 11.66 14.37 16.96
C PHE A 162 12.06 15.47 17.94
N GLU A 163 11.29 15.61 19.02
CA GLU A 163 11.47 16.67 20.00
C GLU A 163 11.71 16.10 21.40
N PHE A 164 12.51 16.82 22.20
CA PHE A 164 12.74 16.52 23.61
C PHE A 164 11.99 17.52 24.48
N ASN A 165 11.23 17.03 25.47
CA ASN A 165 10.48 17.87 26.39
C ASN A 165 10.70 17.43 27.84
N SER A 166 11.29 18.32 28.65
CA SER A 166 11.60 18.08 30.07
C SER A 166 10.42 18.29 31.03
N ALA A 167 9.27 18.74 30.54
CA ALA A 167 8.06 18.93 31.33
C ALA A 167 7.16 17.68 31.40
N ILE A 168 7.48 16.63 30.66
CA ILE A 168 6.71 15.38 30.62
C ILE A 168 6.95 14.58 31.91
N THR A 169 5.87 14.17 32.58
CA THR A 169 5.93 13.37 33.82
C THR A 169 5.82 11.86 33.57
N ASP A 170 5.19 11.45 32.47
CA ASP A 170 5.04 10.06 32.05
C ASP A 170 5.87 9.82 30.78
N GLN A 171 6.97 9.09 30.90
CA GLN A 171 7.91 8.90 29.81
C GLN A 171 7.47 7.75 28.90
N GLU A 172 7.06 8.07 27.67
CA GLU A 172 6.85 7.13 26.57
C GLU A 172 8.03 7.19 25.58
N GLY A 173 8.19 6.13 24.79
CA GLY A 173 9.19 6.11 23.73
C GLY A 173 8.84 7.10 22.62
N ILE A 174 9.86 7.74 22.05
CA ILE A 174 9.67 8.74 20.99
C ILE A 174 9.37 8.01 19.68
N LEU A 175 8.20 8.30 19.10
CA LEU A 175 7.82 7.84 17.78
C LEU A 175 8.25 8.86 16.73
N THR A 176 8.78 8.37 15.62
CA THR A 176 9.04 9.18 14.43
C THR A 176 8.68 8.36 13.19
N GLU A 177 8.67 9.02 12.03
CA GLU A 177 8.28 8.42 10.76
C GLU A 177 9.36 8.59 9.70
N ALA A 178 9.44 7.64 8.78
CA ALA A 178 10.26 7.74 7.57
C ALA A 178 9.38 7.46 6.36
N THR A 179 9.60 8.24 5.29
CA THR A 179 8.92 8.02 4.00
C THR A 179 9.90 7.42 3.01
N PHE A 180 9.38 6.52 2.18
CA PHE A 180 10.14 5.83 1.17
C PHE A 180 9.45 5.90 -0.18
N SER A 181 10.22 6.21 -1.21
CA SER A 181 9.79 6.07 -2.59
C SER A 181 10.28 4.74 -3.15
N TYR A 182 9.56 4.19 -4.11
CA TYR A 182 9.82 2.88 -4.69
C TYR A 182 9.30 2.84 -6.12
N SER A 183 9.75 1.86 -6.90
CA SER A 183 9.37 1.77 -8.32
C SER A 183 7.97 1.18 -8.52
N HIS A 184 7.69 0.07 -7.87
CA HIS A 184 6.39 -0.61 -7.86
C HIS A 184 6.33 -1.56 -6.67
N PHE A 185 5.13 -2.04 -6.36
CA PHE A 185 4.93 -3.11 -5.41
C PHE A 185 4.12 -4.25 -6.04
N GLU A 186 4.35 -5.45 -5.55
CA GLU A 186 3.62 -6.65 -5.91
C GLU A 186 2.90 -7.22 -4.70
N LEU A 187 1.69 -7.75 -4.92
CA LEU A 187 0.89 -8.44 -3.91
C LEU A 187 0.87 -9.93 -4.24
N GLU A 188 1.42 -10.73 -3.35
CA GLU A 188 1.44 -12.19 -3.44
C GLU A 188 0.55 -12.82 -2.37
N SER A 189 -0.22 -13.85 -2.76
CA SER A 189 -0.86 -14.76 -1.80
C SER A 189 0.12 -15.89 -1.49
N LEU A 190 0.29 -16.20 -0.21
CA LEU A 190 1.16 -17.26 0.28
C LEU A 190 0.40 -18.57 0.54
#